data_AF-A0A134A6K2-F1
#
_entry.id   AF-A0A134A6K2-F1
#
_cell.length_a   1.000
_cell.length_b   1.000
_cell.length_c   1.000
_cell.angle_alpha   90.00
_cell.angle_beta   90.00
_cell.angle_gamma   90.00
#
_symmetry.space_group_name_H-M   'P 1'
#
loop_
_entity.id
_entity.type
_entity.pdbx_description
1 polymer ?
#
loop_
_entity_poly.entity_id
_entity_poly.type
_entity_poly.pdbx_seq_one_letter_code
_entity_poly.pdbx_strand_id
1 'polypeptide(L)'
;MIKIDFKWNHKVEKKLFIFFRKIAFSVFDNKKIDIDYSNLMKIFVNYSISYEKKFKKSKNIDAKKHTEIAVKQIKEIKDWQNNLNNYVGENKEKDNLEDVLRNNAKFRARNMLGNYYKDFLREIIANESEYFEWNTMGDERVRPTHEARDGQIYNWDNAEIVPGEEPGCRCWATVYFPDSQEEINNINQNS
;
A
#
# COMPACT_ATOMS: atom_id res chain seq x y z
N MET A 1 -9.12 24.15 -7.86
CA MET A 1 -8.74 22.73 -7.94
C MET A 1 -7.72 22.38 -6.88
N ILE A 2 -8.14 21.63 -5.87
CA ILE A 2 -7.23 21.10 -4.86
C ILE A 2 -6.57 19.84 -5.43
N LYS A 3 -5.25 19.70 -5.27
CA LYS A 3 -4.53 18.46 -5.57
C LYS A 3 -3.98 17.89 -4.27
N ILE A 4 -4.20 16.61 -4.02
CA ILE A 4 -3.68 15.94 -2.85
C ILE A 4 -2.70 14.84 -3.26
N ASP A 5 -1.45 15.02 -2.87
CA ASP A 5 -0.40 14.04 -3.07
C ASP A 5 -0.47 12.92 -2.01
N PHE A 6 -0.68 11.69 -2.47
CA PHE A 6 -0.67 10.47 -1.66
C PHE A 6 0.66 9.72 -1.71
N LYS A 7 1.77 10.45 -1.82
CA LYS A 7 3.15 9.95 -1.85
C LYS A 7 3.41 8.77 -0.93
N TRP A 8 4.18 7.80 -1.45
CA TRP A 8 4.58 6.59 -0.76
C TRP A 8 5.16 6.87 0.64
N ASN A 9 4.69 6.10 1.63
CA ASN A 9 5.05 6.33 3.03
C ASN A 9 6.14 5.35 3.51
N HIS A 10 7.40 5.74 3.33
CA HIS A 10 8.55 4.96 3.78
C HIS A 10 8.58 4.69 5.29
N LYS A 11 7.98 5.56 6.11
CA LYS A 11 7.90 5.33 7.57
C LYS A 11 6.97 4.16 7.88
N VAL A 12 5.84 4.04 7.18
CA VAL A 12 4.92 2.90 7.31
C VAL A 12 5.55 1.64 6.74
N GLU A 13 6.17 1.69 5.56
CA GLU A 13 6.92 0.55 5.00
C GLU A 13 7.97 0.02 5.99
N LYS A 14 8.74 0.92 6.64
CA LYS A 14 9.74 0.53 7.65
C LYS A 14 9.11 -0.14 8.87
N LYS A 15 7.97 0.34 9.36
CA LYS A 15 7.24 -0.28 10.48
C LYS A 15 6.77 -1.69 10.12
N LEU A 16 6.21 -1.85 8.91
CA LEU A 16 5.80 -3.15 8.39
C LEU A 16 6.99 -4.09 8.24
N PHE A 17 8.13 -3.61 7.73
CA PHE A 17 9.36 -4.41 7.64
C PHE A 17 9.83 -4.91 9.00
N ILE A 18 9.83 -4.05 10.03
CA ILE A 18 10.20 -4.47 11.39
C ILE A 18 9.26 -5.57 11.90
N PHE A 19 7.96 -5.43 11.64
CA PHE A 19 6.95 -6.43 12.01
C PHE A 19 7.19 -7.77 11.29
N PHE A 20 7.30 -7.77 9.95
CA PHE A 20 7.52 -8.99 9.16
C PHE A 20 8.86 -9.65 9.49
N ARG A 21 9.92 -8.87 9.70
CA ARG A 21 11.22 -9.40 10.11
C ARG A 21 11.12 -10.08 11.47
N LYS A 22 10.43 -9.47 12.45
CA LYS A 22 10.23 -10.07 13.78
C LYS A 22 9.57 -11.44 13.67
N ILE A 23 8.51 -11.57 12.85
CA ILE A 23 7.83 -12.85 12.63
C ILE A 23 8.78 -13.85 11.97
N ALA A 24 9.40 -13.49 10.84
CA ALA A 24 10.27 -14.40 10.10
C ALA A 24 11.43 -14.95 10.96
N PHE A 25 12.07 -14.09 11.75
CA PHE A 25 13.18 -14.50 12.61
C PHE A 25 12.69 -15.26 13.84
N SER A 26 11.49 -15.00 14.35
CA SER A 26 10.92 -15.83 15.41
C SER A 26 10.67 -17.27 14.95
N VAL A 27 10.19 -17.45 13.71
CA VAL A 27 9.98 -18.77 13.12
C VAL A 27 11.32 -19.46 12.88
N PHE A 28 12.30 -18.74 12.34
CA PHE A 28 13.66 -19.24 12.13
C PHE A 28 14.32 -19.71 13.43
N ASP A 29 14.24 -18.91 14.48
CA ASP A 29 14.80 -19.22 15.80
C ASP A 29 13.95 -20.24 16.60
N ASN A 30 12.84 -20.73 16.05
CA ASN A 30 11.86 -21.57 16.77
C ASN A 30 11.34 -20.93 18.08
N LYS A 31 11.18 -19.61 18.09
CA LYS A 31 10.68 -18.81 19.23
C LYS A 31 9.21 -18.50 19.06
N LYS A 32 8.40 -18.90 20.03
CA LYS A 32 6.99 -18.47 20.10
C LYS A 32 6.93 -16.99 20.46
N ILE A 33 6.28 -16.19 19.63
CA ILE A 33 5.99 -14.78 19.91
C ILE A 33 4.49 -14.55 19.95
N ASP A 34 4.06 -13.63 20.82
CA ASP A 34 2.72 -13.05 20.70
C ASP A 34 2.74 -11.98 19.60
N ILE A 35 1.80 -12.08 18.67
CA ILE A 35 1.73 -11.21 17.50
C ILE A 35 0.62 -10.20 17.70
N ASP A 36 1.03 -8.96 17.86
CA ASP A 36 0.12 -7.83 18.01
C ASP A 36 -0.46 -7.39 16.65
N TYR A 37 -1.47 -8.14 16.17
CA TYR A 37 -2.24 -7.75 14.99
C TYR A 37 -3.06 -6.48 15.22
N SER A 38 -3.35 -6.09 16.47
CA SER A 38 -4.05 -4.85 16.80
C SER A 38 -3.19 -3.64 16.45
N ASN A 39 -1.89 -3.68 16.75
CA ASN A 39 -0.96 -2.64 16.32
C ASN A 39 -0.83 -2.58 14.79
N LEU A 40 -0.84 -3.73 14.10
CA LEU A 40 -0.80 -3.77 12.64
C LEU A 40 -2.07 -3.15 12.02
N MET A 41 -3.25 -3.47 12.57
CA MET A 41 -4.51 -2.84 12.22
C MET A 41 -4.45 -1.32 12.37
N LYS A 42 -3.94 -0.83 13.51
CA LYS A 42 -3.76 0.60 13.77
C LYS A 42 -2.83 1.26 12.75
N ILE A 43 -1.76 0.59 12.33
CA ILE A 43 -0.84 1.13 11.31
C ILE A 43 -1.58 1.38 9.99
N PHE A 44 -2.35 0.41 9.51
CA PHE A 44 -3.10 0.53 8.26
C PHE A 44 -4.21 1.58 8.34
N VAL A 45 -5.06 1.50 9.37
CA VAL A 45 -6.18 2.44 9.53
C VAL A 45 -5.67 3.88 9.70
N ASN A 46 -4.63 4.11 10.51
CA ASN A 46 -4.06 5.44 10.66
C ASN A 46 -3.42 5.95 9.37
N TYR A 47 -2.80 5.07 8.57
CA TYR A 47 -2.22 5.45 7.28
C TYR A 47 -3.29 6.03 6.36
N SER A 48 -4.38 5.30 6.07
CA SER A 48 -5.43 5.78 5.16
C SER A 48 -6.21 6.97 5.72
N ILE A 49 -6.59 6.94 7.00
CA ILE A 49 -7.30 8.07 7.63
C ILE A 49 -6.46 9.35 7.58
N SER A 50 -5.13 9.25 7.73
CA SER A 50 -4.26 10.43 7.69
C SER A 50 -4.26 11.13 6.32
N TYR A 51 -4.47 10.37 5.23
CA TYR A 51 -4.61 10.95 3.90
C TYR A 51 -5.99 11.54 3.66
N GLU A 52 -7.06 10.85 4.06
CA GLU A 52 -8.43 11.37 3.90
C GLU A 52 -8.63 12.67 4.69
N LYS A 53 -8.00 12.81 5.86
CA LYS A 53 -7.97 14.05 6.65
C LYS A 53 -7.39 15.27 5.92
N LYS A 54 -6.65 15.09 4.82
CA LYS A 54 -6.07 16.21 4.05
C LYS A 54 -7.13 17.02 3.31
N PHE A 55 -8.26 16.41 2.96
CA PHE A 55 -9.35 17.06 2.22
C PHE A 55 -10.72 16.90 2.90
N LYS A 56 -10.86 15.98 3.87
CA LYS A 56 -12.12 15.69 4.56
C LYS A 56 -12.03 15.93 6.06
N LYS A 57 -13.09 16.50 6.64
CA LYS A 57 -13.18 16.70 8.10
C LYS A 57 -13.29 15.35 8.82
N SER A 58 -12.63 15.21 9.97
CA SER A 58 -12.56 13.93 10.71
C SER A 58 -13.92 13.30 11.04
N LYS A 59 -14.95 14.12 11.30
CA LYS A 59 -16.31 13.65 11.60
C LYS A 59 -17.03 13.00 10.40
N ASN A 60 -16.53 13.21 9.20
CA ASN A 60 -17.12 12.71 7.95
C ASN A 60 -16.34 11.50 7.39
N ILE A 61 -15.26 11.06 8.06
CA ILE A 61 -14.45 9.93 7.62
C ILE A 61 -15.15 8.64 8.03
N ASP A 62 -15.35 7.72 7.09
CA ASP A 62 -15.89 6.40 7.36
C ASP A 62 -14.81 5.48 7.93
N ALA A 63 -14.64 5.53 9.25
CA ALA A 63 -13.69 4.67 9.96
C ALA A 63 -14.00 3.17 9.78
N LYS A 64 -15.25 2.79 9.52
CA LYS A 64 -15.63 1.39 9.30
C LYS A 64 -15.05 0.92 7.97
N LYS A 65 -15.16 1.71 6.91
CA LYS A 65 -14.60 1.37 5.59
C LYS A 65 -13.09 1.17 5.63
N HIS A 66 -12.35 2.04 6.32
CA HIS A 66 -10.91 1.84 6.55
C HIS A 66 -10.60 0.56 7.34
N THR A 67 -11.43 0.24 8.32
CA THR A 67 -11.25 -0.99 9.11
C THR A 67 -11.49 -2.23 8.25
N GLU A 68 -12.49 -2.21 7.37
CA GLU A 68 -12.81 -3.32 6.46
C GLU A 68 -11.63 -3.64 5.52
N ILE A 69 -11.06 -2.63 4.85
CA ILE A 69 -9.88 -2.85 3.98
C ILE A 69 -8.66 -3.31 4.79
N ALA A 70 -8.50 -2.84 6.04
CA ALA A 70 -7.40 -3.28 6.90
C ALA A 70 -7.57 -4.72 7.37
N VAL A 71 -8.80 -5.16 7.67
CA VAL A 71 -9.11 -6.56 7.99
C VAL A 71 -8.72 -7.51 6.86
N LYS A 72 -8.98 -7.13 5.59
CA LYS A 72 -8.54 -7.91 4.42
C LYS A 72 -7.03 -8.13 4.44
N GLN A 73 -6.26 -7.07 4.67
CA GLN A 73 -4.79 -7.16 4.73
C GLN A 73 -4.28 -7.97 5.92
N ILE A 74 -4.92 -7.86 7.10
CA ILE A 74 -4.58 -8.70 8.25
C ILE A 74 -4.78 -10.19 7.94
N LYS A 75 -5.81 -10.55 7.16
CA LYS A 75 -6.03 -11.93 6.74
C LYS A 75 -4.89 -12.45 5.86
N GLU A 76 -4.47 -11.68 4.85
CA GLU A 76 -3.33 -12.05 3.99
C GLU A 76 -2.03 -12.26 4.78
N ILE A 77 -1.83 -11.47 5.84
CA ILE A 77 -0.66 -11.56 6.72
C ILE A 77 -0.70 -12.81 7.61
N LYS A 78 -1.89 -13.23 8.05
CA LYS A 78 -2.05 -14.50 8.78
C LYS A 78 -1.76 -15.70 7.88
N ASP A 79 -2.28 -15.68 6.66
CA ASP A 79 -2.04 -16.75 5.68
C ASP A 79 -0.55 -16.86 5.32
N TRP A 80 0.11 -15.70 5.14
CA TRP A 80 1.56 -15.63 4.97
C TRP A 80 2.33 -16.32 6.09
N GLN A 81 1.99 -16.01 7.34
CA GLN A 81 2.69 -16.54 8.51
C GLN A 81 2.54 -18.05 8.61
N ASN A 82 1.36 -18.59 8.30
CA ASN A 82 1.13 -20.02 8.29
C ASN A 82 2.05 -20.71 7.27
N ASN A 83 2.18 -20.14 6.07
CA ASN A 83 3.05 -20.66 5.02
C ASN A 83 4.55 -20.51 5.36
N LEU A 84 4.91 -19.48 6.14
CA LEU A 84 6.28 -19.21 6.54
C LEU A 84 6.86 -20.32 7.42
N ASN A 85 6.04 -20.91 8.30
CA ASN A 85 6.46 -22.04 9.14
C ASN A 85 6.93 -23.23 8.30
N ASN A 86 6.14 -23.60 7.29
CA ASN A 86 6.48 -24.70 6.38
C ASN A 86 7.74 -24.38 5.59
N TYR A 87 7.82 -23.16 5.00
CA TYR A 87 8.97 -22.73 4.24
C TYR A 87 10.27 -22.79 5.07
N VAL A 88 10.26 -22.26 6.30
CA VAL A 88 11.43 -22.32 7.18
C VAL A 88 11.78 -23.77 7.50
N GLY A 89 10.81 -24.61 7.86
CA GLY A 89 11.03 -26.02 8.16
C GLY A 89 11.71 -26.80 7.02
N GLU A 90 11.23 -26.61 5.79
CA GLU A 90 11.75 -27.28 4.58
C GLU A 90 13.14 -26.78 4.16
N ASN A 91 13.55 -25.59 4.64
CA ASN A 91 14.75 -24.92 4.16
C ASN A 91 15.81 -24.68 5.26
N LYS A 92 15.66 -25.27 6.45
CA LYS A 92 16.54 -25.03 7.62
C LYS A 92 18.03 -25.23 7.33
N GLU A 93 18.37 -26.17 6.46
CA GLU A 93 19.75 -26.52 6.10
C GLU A 93 20.40 -25.53 5.10
N LYS A 94 19.68 -24.50 4.62
CA LYS A 94 20.24 -23.50 3.70
C LYS A 94 21.04 -22.45 4.46
N ASP A 95 22.34 -22.38 4.18
CA ASP A 95 23.26 -21.40 4.77
C ASP A 95 22.83 -19.93 4.56
N ASN A 96 22.07 -19.64 3.51
CA ASN A 96 21.59 -18.29 3.19
C ASN A 96 20.14 -18.01 3.63
N LEU A 97 19.51 -18.90 4.41
CA LEU A 97 18.11 -18.77 4.78
C LEU A 97 17.80 -17.45 5.49
N GLU A 98 18.68 -16.97 6.37
CA GLU A 98 18.50 -15.71 7.09
C GLU A 98 18.34 -14.51 6.14
N ASP A 99 19.21 -14.40 5.13
CA ASP A 99 19.16 -13.34 4.13
C ASP A 99 17.91 -13.44 3.26
N VAL A 100 17.51 -14.66 2.90
CA VAL A 100 16.27 -14.91 2.14
C VAL A 100 15.07 -14.44 2.95
N LEU A 101 14.98 -14.78 4.25
CA LEU A 101 13.91 -14.34 5.14
C LEU A 101 13.89 -12.83 5.32
N ARG A 102 15.05 -12.19 5.47
CA ARG A 102 15.16 -10.74 5.56
C ARG A 102 14.69 -10.05 4.28
N ASN A 103 15.05 -10.56 3.11
CA ASN A 103 14.62 -10.01 1.83
C ASN A 103 13.13 -10.27 1.57
N ASN A 104 12.61 -11.44 1.95
CA ASN A 104 11.18 -11.72 1.94
C ASN A 104 10.40 -10.73 2.82
N ALA A 105 10.87 -10.45 4.03
CA ALA A 105 10.25 -9.47 4.92
C ALA A 105 10.23 -8.05 4.32
N LYS A 106 11.31 -7.63 3.63
CA LYS A 106 11.35 -6.34 2.89
C LYS A 106 10.32 -6.31 1.76
N PHE A 107 10.29 -7.37 0.95
CA PHE A 107 9.32 -7.49 -0.13
C PHE A 107 7.89 -7.47 0.40
N ARG A 108 7.61 -8.22 1.48
CA ARG A 108 6.30 -8.30 2.12
C ARG A 108 5.85 -6.94 2.65
N ALA A 109 6.74 -6.19 3.29
CA ALA A 109 6.44 -4.83 3.76
C ALA A 109 5.97 -3.91 2.64
N ARG A 110 6.65 -3.92 1.50
CA ARG A 110 6.27 -3.12 0.32
C ARG A 110 4.97 -3.61 -0.28
N ASN A 111 4.87 -4.91 -0.53
CA ASN A 111 3.71 -5.50 -1.17
C ASN A 111 2.43 -5.29 -0.38
N MET A 112 2.48 -5.39 0.96
CA MET A 112 1.31 -5.19 1.81
C MET A 112 0.91 -3.72 1.92
N LEU A 113 1.87 -2.79 1.92
CA LEU A 113 1.53 -1.37 1.86
C LEU A 113 0.92 -1.00 0.50
N GLY A 114 1.46 -1.55 -0.61
CA GLY A 114 0.90 -1.36 -1.95
C GLY A 114 -0.51 -1.93 -2.09
N ASN A 115 -0.73 -3.18 -1.63
CA ASN A 115 -2.05 -3.80 -1.59
C ASN A 115 -3.04 -3.03 -0.74
N TYR A 116 -2.65 -2.53 0.43
CA TYR A 116 -3.56 -1.70 1.23
C TYR A 116 -3.85 -0.37 0.52
N TYR A 117 -2.84 0.20 -0.12
CA TYR A 117 -2.94 1.49 -0.80
C TYR A 117 -3.87 1.42 -2.03
N LYS A 118 -3.78 0.38 -2.86
CA LYS A 118 -4.72 0.20 -3.99
C LYS A 118 -6.17 0.07 -3.52
N ASP A 119 -6.40 -0.64 -2.41
CA ASP A 119 -7.74 -0.81 -1.83
C ASP A 119 -8.25 0.52 -1.29
N PHE A 120 -7.38 1.31 -0.66
CA PHE A 120 -7.70 2.69 -0.26
C PHE A 120 -8.05 3.58 -1.46
N LEU A 121 -7.30 3.50 -2.56
CA LEU A 121 -7.59 4.27 -3.77
C LEU A 121 -8.96 3.88 -4.36
N ARG A 122 -9.17 2.58 -4.60
CA ARG A 122 -10.39 2.08 -5.26
C ARG A 122 -11.65 2.17 -4.40
N GLU A 123 -11.53 1.85 -3.11
CA GLU A 123 -12.73 1.72 -2.26
C GLU A 123 -13.10 3.01 -1.53
N ILE A 124 -12.19 3.98 -1.43
CA ILE A 124 -12.40 5.23 -0.69
C ILE A 124 -12.20 6.42 -1.60
N ILE A 125 -11.02 6.58 -2.19
CA ILE A 125 -10.71 7.80 -2.96
C ILE A 125 -11.54 7.92 -4.24
N ALA A 126 -11.78 6.82 -4.96
CA ALA A 126 -12.59 6.83 -6.18
C ALA A 126 -14.05 7.28 -5.93
N ASN A 127 -14.54 7.23 -4.69
CA ASN A 127 -15.86 7.77 -4.31
C ASN A 127 -15.83 9.26 -3.97
N GLU A 128 -14.64 9.86 -3.86
CA GLU A 128 -14.45 11.26 -3.45
C GLU A 128 -13.94 12.14 -4.60
N SER A 129 -13.37 11.55 -5.65
CA SER A 129 -12.81 12.24 -6.82
C SER A 129 -12.70 11.28 -8.00
N GLU A 130 -12.78 11.78 -9.24
CA GLU A 130 -12.74 11.00 -10.48
C GLU A 130 -11.33 10.82 -11.08
N TYR A 131 -10.41 11.75 -10.83
CA TYR A 131 -9.14 11.84 -11.57
C TYR A 131 -7.92 11.77 -10.66
N PHE A 132 -6.91 11.06 -11.14
CA PHE A 132 -5.60 11.04 -10.52
C PHE A 132 -4.48 11.07 -11.55
N GLU A 133 -3.36 11.67 -11.16
CA GLU A 133 -2.11 11.58 -11.90
C GLU A 133 -1.23 10.50 -11.29
N TRP A 134 -0.70 9.63 -12.14
CA TRP A 134 0.22 8.59 -11.74
C TRP A 134 1.61 9.17 -11.50
N ASN A 135 2.20 8.84 -10.36
CA ASN A 135 3.52 9.28 -9.96
C ASN A 135 4.40 8.09 -9.59
N THR A 136 5.66 8.09 -10.02
CA THR A 136 6.63 7.02 -9.76
C THR A 136 7.74 7.46 -8.81
N MET A 137 8.46 6.48 -8.26
CA MET A 137 9.63 6.77 -7.41
C MET A 137 10.81 7.36 -8.19
N GLY A 138 10.82 7.26 -9.52
CA GLY A 138 11.93 7.68 -10.38
C GLY A 138 13.26 6.96 -10.10
N ASP A 139 13.22 5.77 -9.49
CA ASP A 139 14.42 4.97 -9.19
C ASP A 139 14.52 3.73 -10.09
N GLU A 140 15.69 3.08 -10.08
CA GLU A 140 16.02 1.90 -10.91
C GLU A 140 15.07 0.69 -10.74
N ARG A 141 14.19 0.70 -9.72
CA ARG A 141 13.23 -0.38 -9.46
C ARG A 141 11.87 -0.09 -10.07
N VAL A 142 11.65 1.10 -10.61
CA VAL A 142 10.43 1.43 -11.36
C VAL A 142 10.46 0.62 -12.64
N ARG A 143 9.37 -0.10 -12.90
CA ARG A 143 9.23 -0.89 -14.13
C ARG A 143 9.06 0.07 -15.31
N PRO A 144 9.62 -0.20 -16.50
CA PRO A 144 9.44 0.68 -17.67
C PRO A 144 7.97 0.96 -17.99
N THR A 145 7.08 -0.02 -17.78
CA THR A 145 5.63 0.18 -17.95
C THR A 145 5.05 1.17 -16.94
N HIS A 146 5.58 1.28 -15.72
CA HIS A 146 5.14 2.24 -14.72
C HIS A 146 5.73 3.62 -14.97
N GLU A 147 6.98 3.68 -15.42
CA GLU A 147 7.65 4.92 -15.83
C GLU A 147 6.91 5.60 -16.99
N ALA A 148 6.43 4.83 -17.97
CA ALA A 148 5.61 5.36 -19.07
C ALA A 148 4.27 5.98 -18.61
N ARG A 149 3.83 5.72 -17.38
CA ARG A 149 2.61 6.29 -16.79
C ARG A 149 2.93 7.55 -15.96
N ASP A 150 4.19 7.86 -15.69
CA ASP A 150 4.56 8.98 -14.83
C ASP A 150 4.06 10.31 -15.40
N GLY A 151 3.38 11.09 -14.55
CA GLY A 151 2.73 12.35 -14.92
C GLY A 151 1.48 12.23 -15.78
N GLN A 152 1.07 11.01 -16.18
CA GLN A 152 -0.16 10.80 -16.94
C GLN A 152 -1.38 10.88 -16.02
N ILE A 153 -2.45 11.51 -16.49
CA ILE A 153 -3.71 11.64 -15.78
C ILE A 153 -4.67 10.54 -16.23
N TYR A 154 -5.30 9.89 -15.25
CA TYR A 154 -6.26 8.83 -15.46
C TYR A 154 -7.57 9.14 -14.75
N ASN A 155 -8.67 8.64 -15.32
CA ASN A 155 -9.92 8.43 -14.60
C ASN A 155 -9.92 7.00 -14.02
N TRP A 156 -10.47 6.82 -12.81
CA TRP A 156 -10.52 5.50 -12.14
C TRP A 156 -11.17 4.40 -12.98
N ASP A 157 -12.18 4.73 -13.79
CA ASP A 157 -12.92 3.77 -14.62
C ASP A 157 -12.11 3.27 -15.82
N ASN A 158 -11.17 4.09 -16.31
CA ASN A 158 -10.36 3.80 -17.50
C ASN A 158 -8.93 3.36 -17.15
N ALA A 159 -8.54 3.43 -15.87
CA ALA A 159 -7.21 3.03 -15.43
C ALA A 159 -7.10 1.49 -15.39
N GLU A 160 -6.28 0.92 -16.28
CA GLU A 160 -6.01 -0.54 -16.32
C GLU A 160 -5.48 -1.07 -14.98
N ILE A 161 -4.60 -0.29 -14.36
CA ILE A 161 -4.05 -0.55 -13.03
C ILE A 161 -4.03 0.73 -12.23
N VAL A 162 -4.08 0.62 -10.90
CA VAL A 162 -3.88 1.75 -10.00
C VAL A 162 -2.52 1.65 -9.29
N PRO A 163 -1.95 2.78 -8.83
CA PRO A 163 -0.72 2.77 -8.05
C PRO A 163 -0.79 1.82 -6.83
N GLY A 164 0.26 1.04 -6.61
CA GLY A 164 0.33 0.04 -5.53
C GLY A 164 -0.26 -1.33 -5.86
N GLU A 165 -0.92 -1.50 -7.02
CA GLU A 165 -1.58 -2.77 -7.39
C GLU A 165 -0.63 -3.92 -7.69
N GLU A 166 0.43 -3.63 -8.41
CA GLU A 166 1.39 -4.64 -8.84
C GLU A 166 2.44 -4.98 -7.75
N PRO A 167 3.01 -6.20 -7.78
CA PRO A 167 3.93 -6.65 -6.74
C PRO A 167 5.13 -5.72 -6.50
N GLY A 168 5.28 -5.28 -5.25
CA GLY A 168 6.37 -4.38 -4.83
C GLY A 168 6.29 -2.95 -5.38
N CYS A 169 5.17 -2.56 -5.99
CA CYS A 169 4.96 -1.21 -6.51
C CYS A 169 4.99 -0.17 -5.37
N ARG A 170 5.66 0.95 -5.63
CA ARG A 170 5.75 2.13 -4.74
C ARG A 170 5.27 3.41 -5.42
N CYS A 171 4.68 3.29 -6.61
CA CYS A 171 4.04 4.40 -7.30
C CYS A 171 2.86 4.91 -6.45
N TRP A 172 2.48 6.16 -6.67
CA TRP A 172 1.37 6.78 -5.97
C TRP A 172 0.51 7.65 -6.90
N ALA A 173 -0.64 8.05 -6.38
CA ALA A 173 -1.59 8.93 -7.03
C ALA A 173 -1.50 10.34 -6.45
N THR A 174 -1.47 11.35 -7.33
CA THR A 174 -1.83 12.72 -6.99
C THR A 174 -3.28 12.93 -7.43
N VAL A 175 -4.19 13.14 -6.48
CA VAL A 175 -5.64 13.12 -6.74
C VAL A 175 -6.19 14.54 -6.87
N TYR A 176 -7.05 14.73 -7.86
CA TYR A 176 -7.59 16.03 -8.26
C TYR A 176 -9.00 16.20 -7.70
N PHE A 177 -9.26 17.26 -6.95
CA PHE A 177 -10.58 17.62 -6.44
C PHE A 177 -11.03 18.91 -7.14
N PRO A 178 -11.64 18.81 -8.34
CA PRO A 178 -12.15 19.96 -9.07
C PRO A 178 -13.46 20.46 -8.45
N ASP A 179 -13.62 21.79 -8.40
CA ASP A 179 -14.82 22.43 -7.85
C ASP A 179 -15.69 23.07 -8.95
N SER A 180 -15.29 22.96 -10.23
CA SER A 180 -16.01 23.54 -11.37
C SER A 180 -15.89 22.69 -12.65
N GLN A 181 -16.85 22.87 -13.56
CA GLN A 181 -16.83 22.21 -14.87
C GLN A 181 -15.62 22.64 -15.72
N GLU A 182 -15.14 23.87 -15.55
CA GLU A 182 -13.94 24.37 -16.23
C GLU A 182 -12.70 23.60 -15.79
N GLU A 183 -12.56 23.33 -14.49
CA GLU A 183 -11.46 22.53 -13.96
C GLU A 183 -11.51 21.09 -14.47
N ILE A 184 -12.70 20.49 -14.51
CA ILE A 184 -12.90 19.15 -15.10
C ILE A 184 -12.48 19.15 -16.58
N ASN A 185 -12.92 20.14 -17.37
CA ASN A 185 -12.56 20.23 -18.78
C ASN A 185 -11.05 20.40 -18.98
N ASN A 186 -10.39 21.16 -18.12
CA ASN A 186 -8.93 21.34 -18.15
C ASN A 186 -8.19 20.03 -17.80
N ILE A 187 -8.71 19.21 -16.88
CA ILE A 187 -8.14 17.89 -16.60
C ILE A 187 -8.29 16.99 -17.83
N ASN A 188 -9.49 16.95 -18.42
CA ASN A 188 -9.80 16.08 -19.56
C ASN A 188 -8.99 16.40 -20.83
N GLN A 189 -8.56 17.65 -21.01
CA GLN A 189 -7.64 18.01 -22.11
C GLN A 189 -6.22 17.48 -21.91
N ASN A 190 -5.85 17.11 -20.68
CA ASN A 190 -4.52 16.64 -20.28
C ASN A 190 -4.52 15.15 -19.87
N SER A 191 -5.63 14.44 -20.01
CA SER A 191 -5.81 13.00 -19.72
C SER A 191 -5.86 12.16 -20.98
#